data_AF-A0A0P0DMA2-F1
#
_entry.id   AF-A0A0P0DMA2-F1
#
_cell.length_a   1.000
_cell.length_b   1.000
_cell.length_c   1.000
_cell.angle_alpha   90.00
_cell.angle_beta   90.00
_cell.angle_gamma   90.00
#
_symmetry.space_group_name_H-M   'P 1'
#
loop_
_entity.id
_entity.type
_entity.pdbx_description
1 polymer ?
#
loop_
_entity_poly.entity_id
_entity_poly.type
_entity_poly.pdbx_seq_one_letter_code
_entity_poly.pdbx_strand_id
1 'polypeptide(L)'
;MKATLAFLVFLGLVGISLAWTACTKQSDCEEDECCLDNFFFKRPYCEKRYGAEQRCSATAIYKEENDLYYFTCPCVRMYECLGKGTTDENGNTIMKDPKCIMPTR
;
A
#
# COMPACT_ATOMS: atom_id res chain seq x y z
N MET A 1 33.28 26.56 -2.72
CA MET A 1 32.35 27.05 -1.68
C MET A 1 30.88 27.05 -2.13
N LYS A 2 30.55 27.45 -3.37
CA LYS A 2 29.14 27.43 -3.85
C LYS A 2 28.61 26.04 -4.23
N ALA A 3 29.46 25.18 -4.81
CA ALA A 3 29.08 23.82 -5.20
C ALA A 3 28.84 22.87 -4.01
N THR A 4 29.56 23.07 -2.90
CA THR A 4 29.44 22.29 -1.66
C THR A 4 28.12 22.56 -0.93
N LEU A 5 27.60 23.80 -1.00
CA LEU A 5 26.30 24.17 -0.46
C LEU A 5 25.14 23.54 -1.25
N ALA A 6 25.25 23.49 -2.58
CA ALA A 6 24.24 22.85 -3.42
C ALA A 6 24.12 21.34 -3.16
N PHE A 7 25.24 20.67 -2.90
CA PHE A 7 25.25 19.22 -2.61
C PHE A 7 24.62 18.88 -1.24
N LEU A 8 24.75 19.76 -0.24
CA LEU A 8 24.14 19.60 1.07
C LEU A 8 22.62 19.84 1.05
N VAL A 9 22.13 20.76 0.21
CA VAL A 9 20.69 20.97 0.00
C VAL A 9 20.07 19.77 -0.73
N PHE A 10 20.79 19.19 -1.69
CA PHE A 10 20.34 17.96 -2.37
C PHE A 10 20.27 16.76 -1.42
N LEU A 11 21.24 16.58 -0.52
CA LEU A 11 21.22 15.50 0.48
C LEU A 11 20.12 15.69 1.54
N GLY A 12 19.71 16.94 1.84
CA GLY A 12 18.60 17.23 2.74
C GLY A 12 17.21 16.84 2.19
N LEU A 13 17.08 16.65 0.88
CA LEU A 13 15.84 16.22 0.23
C LEU A 13 15.75 14.69 0.03
N VAL A 14 16.82 13.94 0.30
CA VAL A 14 16.91 12.49 0.02
C VAL A 14 16.76 11.66 1.32
N GLY A 15 16.29 12.28 2.41
CA GLY A 15 15.94 11.58 3.64
C GLY A 15 14.60 10.83 3.55
N ILE A 16 14.36 10.05 2.50
CA ILE A 16 13.23 9.13 2.47
C ILE A 16 13.62 7.94 3.34
N SER A 17 13.22 8.03 4.59
CA SER A 17 13.39 7.02 5.61
C SER A 17 12.76 5.70 5.15
N LEU A 18 13.57 4.77 4.65
CA LEU A 18 13.17 3.38 4.38
C LEU A 18 12.92 2.57 5.69
N ALA A 19 12.64 3.26 6.80
CA ALA A 19 12.33 2.65 8.08
C ALA A 19 10.82 2.45 8.16
N TRP A 20 10.41 1.20 8.43
CA TRP A 20 9.01 0.85 8.65
C TRP A 20 8.50 1.66 9.85
N THR A 21 7.68 2.67 9.56
CA THR A 21 7.20 3.61 10.56
C THR A 21 6.01 2.99 11.27
N ALA A 22 6.08 2.85 12.59
CA ALA A 22 4.95 2.34 13.37
C ALA A 22 3.78 3.34 13.31
N CYS A 23 2.55 2.84 13.26
CA CYS A 23 1.34 3.64 13.20
C CYS A 23 0.24 3.05 14.09
N THR A 24 -0.75 3.86 14.45
CA THR A 24 -1.95 3.40 15.19
C THR A 24 -3.24 3.62 14.42
N LYS A 25 -3.24 4.46 13.37
CA LYS A 25 -4.38 4.78 12.52
C LYS A 25 -3.93 5.23 11.11
N GLN A 26 -4.84 5.29 10.14
CA GLN A 26 -4.50 5.64 8.75
C GLN A 26 -3.88 7.04 8.63
N SER A 27 -4.32 8.00 9.45
CA SER A 27 -3.83 9.39 9.38
C SER A 27 -2.37 9.57 9.79
N ASP A 28 -1.74 8.54 10.35
CA ASP A 28 -0.34 8.59 10.75
C ASP A 28 0.63 8.32 9.57
N CYS A 29 0.10 7.82 8.46
CA CYS A 29 0.86 7.47 7.26
C CYS A 29 0.62 8.46 6.12
N GLU A 30 1.49 8.43 5.11
CA GLU A 30 1.34 9.26 3.90
C GLU A 30 0.10 8.85 3.07
N GLU A 31 -0.34 9.72 2.15
CA GLU A 31 -1.54 9.46 1.34
C GLU A 31 -1.42 8.21 0.44
N ASP A 32 -0.20 7.88 0.02
CA ASP A 32 0.14 6.69 -0.76
C ASP A 32 0.48 5.48 0.12
N GLU A 33 0.28 5.57 1.43
CA GLU A 33 0.52 4.52 2.42
C GLU A 33 -0.78 4.09 3.12
N CYS A 34 -0.73 2.92 3.74
CA CYS A 34 -1.76 2.47 4.65
C CYS A 34 -1.14 2.02 5.96
N CYS A 35 -1.84 2.27 7.07
CA CYS A 35 -1.45 1.69 8.34
C CYS A 35 -1.89 0.21 8.35
N LEU A 36 -0.91 -0.69 8.30
CA LEU A 36 -1.08 -2.12 8.11
C LEU A 36 -0.74 -2.88 9.38
N ASP A 37 -1.70 -3.66 9.87
CA ASP A 37 -1.46 -4.71 10.86
C ASP A 37 -1.38 -6.05 10.15
N ASN A 38 -0.17 -6.59 10.07
CA ASN A 38 0.05 -7.92 9.58
C ASN A 38 0.47 -8.79 10.76
N PHE A 39 -0.18 -9.95 10.92
CA PHE A 39 0.01 -10.88 12.05
C PHE A 39 1.48 -11.27 12.33
N PHE A 40 2.38 -11.02 11.39
CA PHE A 40 3.82 -11.26 11.51
C PHE A 40 4.59 -10.20 12.32
N PHE A 41 4.09 -8.96 12.38
CA PHE A 41 4.78 -7.85 13.06
C PHE A 41 4.12 -7.53 14.40
N LYS A 42 4.92 -7.16 15.40
CA LYS A 42 4.42 -6.88 16.76
C LYS A 42 3.55 -5.63 16.85
N ARG A 43 3.61 -4.74 15.84
CA ARG A 43 2.91 -3.45 15.80
C ARG A 43 2.52 -3.14 14.37
N PRO A 44 1.40 -2.43 14.15
CA PRO A 44 1.06 -1.91 12.84
C PRO A 44 2.13 -0.92 12.35
N TYR A 45 2.31 -0.86 11.04
CA TYR A 45 3.29 0.00 10.39
C TYR A 45 2.74 0.56 9.08
N CYS A 46 3.27 1.71 8.67
CA CYS A 46 2.97 2.31 7.39
C CYS A 46 3.62 1.49 6.28
N GLU A 47 2.80 0.99 5.38
CA GLU A 47 3.20 0.23 4.20
C GLU A 47 2.67 0.93 2.95
N LYS A 48 3.45 0.91 1.86
CA LYS A 48 3.04 1.55 0.61
C LYS A 48 1.84 0.82 0.00
N ARG A 49 0.88 1.59 -0.50
CA ARG A 49 -0.26 1.08 -1.27
C ARG A 49 0.21 0.59 -2.63
N TYR A 50 -0.53 -0.33 -3.23
CA TYR A 50 -0.27 -0.77 -4.59
C TYR A 50 -0.55 0.36 -5.59
N GLY A 51 0.44 0.73 -6.38
CA GLY A 51 0.33 1.74 -7.43
C GLY A 51 -0.47 1.28 -8.65
N ALA A 52 -0.72 2.20 -9.58
CA ALA A 52 -1.38 1.91 -10.85
C ALA A 52 -0.70 0.75 -11.61
N GLU A 53 -1.50 -0.15 -12.19
CA GLU A 53 -1.08 -1.33 -12.95
C GLU A 53 -0.25 -2.37 -12.16
N GLN A 54 0.04 -2.12 -10.88
CA GLN A 54 0.75 -3.07 -10.04
C GLN A 54 -0.14 -4.25 -9.69
N ARG A 55 0.49 -5.43 -9.59
CA ARG A 55 -0.17 -6.63 -9.07
C ARG A 55 -0.54 -6.39 -7.61
N CYS A 56 -1.81 -6.60 -7.29
CA CYS A 56 -2.35 -6.35 -5.95
C CYS A 56 -2.84 -7.65 -5.31
N SER A 57 -3.06 -7.61 -4.00
CA SER A 57 -3.79 -8.67 -3.30
C SER A 57 -5.22 -8.22 -3.03
N ALA A 58 -6.20 -9.05 -3.39
CA ALA A 58 -7.62 -8.80 -3.09
C ALA A 58 -8.00 -9.15 -1.64
N THR A 59 -7.02 -9.32 -0.75
CA THR A 59 -7.19 -9.75 0.65
C THR A 59 -7.11 -8.60 1.65
N ALA A 60 -7.11 -7.35 1.19
CA ALA A 60 -7.07 -6.19 2.06
C ALA A 60 -8.39 -6.08 2.84
N ILE A 61 -8.31 -6.11 4.18
CA ILE A 61 -9.50 -5.99 5.05
C ILE A 61 -9.36 -4.72 5.88
N TYR A 62 -10.29 -3.79 5.72
CA TYR A 62 -10.33 -2.57 6.53
C TYR A 62 -11.05 -2.81 7.86
N LYS A 63 -10.45 -2.37 8.96
CA LYS A 63 -10.99 -2.45 10.32
C LYS A 63 -11.26 -1.05 10.84
N GLU A 64 -12.50 -0.62 10.71
CA GLU A 64 -12.95 0.72 11.09
C GLU A 64 -12.75 1.01 12.59
N GLU A 65 -12.92 0.00 13.45
CA GLU A 65 -12.74 0.12 14.91
C GLU A 65 -11.35 0.63 15.32
N ASN A 66 -10.32 0.31 14.54
CA ASN A 66 -8.93 0.68 14.80
C ASN A 66 -8.36 1.64 13.74
N ASP A 67 -9.10 1.93 12.67
CA ASP A 67 -8.60 2.68 11.49
C ASP A 67 -7.34 2.04 10.85
N LEU A 68 -7.37 0.71 10.68
CA LEU A 68 -6.24 -0.11 10.18
C LEU A 68 -6.64 -1.00 9.00
N TYR A 69 -5.68 -1.38 8.17
CA TYR A 69 -5.81 -2.49 7.22
C TYR A 69 -5.16 -3.74 7.78
N TYR A 70 -5.79 -4.89 7.56
CA TYR A 70 -5.23 -6.20 7.90
C TYR A 70 -4.73 -6.91 6.63
N PHE A 71 -3.69 -7.74 6.82
CA PHE A 71 -3.03 -8.59 5.81
C PHE A 71 -2.24 -7.84 4.72
N THR A 72 -2.88 -6.91 4.01
CA THR A 72 -2.28 -6.19 2.88
C THR A 72 -2.86 -4.78 2.75
N CYS A 73 -2.07 -3.82 2.27
CA CYS A 73 -2.60 -2.52 1.87
C CYS A 73 -3.47 -2.60 0.60
N PRO A 74 -4.43 -1.68 0.41
CA PRO A 74 -5.17 -1.57 -0.84
C PRO A 74 -4.32 -0.94 -1.95
N CYS A 75 -4.94 -0.81 -3.12
CA CYS A 75 -4.45 0.13 -4.13
C CYS A 75 -4.45 1.58 -3.62
N VAL A 76 -3.65 2.42 -4.26
CA VAL A 76 -3.74 3.88 -4.09
C VAL A 76 -5.16 4.37 -4.42
N ARG A 77 -5.54 5.52 -3.85
CA ARG A 77 -6.89 6.08 -4.03
C ARG A 77 -7.26 6.17 -5.52
N MET A 78 -8.54 5.93 -5.81
CA MET A 78 -9.12 5.89 -7.18
C MET A 78 -8.82 4.63 -8.01
N TYR A 79 -8.01 3.70 -7.50
CA TYR A 79 -7.78 2.41 -8.16
C TYR A 79 -8.41 1.29 -7.36
N GLU A 80 -8.90 0.29 -8.07
CA GLU A 80 -9.45 -0.93 -7.48
C GLU A 80 -8.61 -2.13 -7.91
N CYS A 81 -8.47 -3.09 -7.00
CA CYS A 81 -7.75 -4.33 -7.28
C CYS A 81 -8.67 -5.25 -8.10
N LEU A 82 -8.52 -5.24 -9.42
CA LEU A 82 -9.38 -5.96 -10.35
C LEU A 82 -8.57 -6.93 -11.21
N GLY A 83 -9.15 -8.06 -11.56
CA GLY A 83 -8.53 -9.06 -12.42
C GLY A 83 -9.58 -9.88 -13.17
N LYS A 84 -9.12 -10.74 -14.09
CA LYS A 84 -10.03 -11.65 -14.78
C LYS A 84 -10.45 -12.78 -13.84
N GLY A 85 -11.74 -12.88 -13.55
CA GLY A 85 -12.30 -14.03 -12.85
C GLY A 85 -12.18 -15.29 -13.70
N THR A 86 -11.62 -16.34 -13.14
CA THR A 86 -11.58 -17.68 -13.73
C THR A 86 -12.15 -18.67 -12.73
N THR A 87 -12.83 -19.71 -13.21
CA THR A 87 -13.32 -20.78 -12.35
C THR A 87 -12.22 -21.81 -12.15
N ASP A 88 -11.93 -22.19 -10.90
CA ASP A 88 -11.05 -23.30 -10.61
C ASP A 88 -11.75 -24.66 -10.83
N GLU A 89 -11.00 -25.75 -10.67
CA GLU A 89 -11.51 -27.13 -10.82
C GLU A 89 -12.58 -27.49 -9.77
N ASN A 90 -12.71 -26.71 -8.71
CA ASN A 90 -13.67 -26.89 -7.62
C ASN A 90 -14.91 -25.98 -7.77
N GLY A 91 -15.01 -25.21 -8.85
CA GLY A 91 -16.14 -24.29 -9.08
C GLY A 91 -15.99 -22.93 -8.40
N ASN A 92 -14.86 -22.62 -7.74
CA ASN A 92 -14.63 -21.33 -7.11
C ASN A 92 -14.18 -20.29 -8.15
N THR A 93 -14.69 -19.06 -8.01
CA THR A 93 -14.19 -17.93 -8.80
C THR A 93 -12.90 -17.41 -8.18
N ILE A 94 -11.78 -17.60 -8.89
CA ILE A 94 -10.46 -17.04 -8.55
C ILE A 94 -10.10 -15.90 -9.49
N MET A 95 -9.66 -14.79 -8.91
CA MET A 95 -9.19 -13.63 -9.67
C MET A 95 -7.74 -13.86 -10.09
N LYS A 96 -7.49 -14.06 -11.39
CA LYS A 96 -6.14 -14.23 -11.92
C LYS A 96 -5.48 -12.89 -12.21
N ASP A 97 -4.22 -12.81 -11.78
CA ASP A 97 -3.32 -11.67 -11.97
C ASP A 97 -3.99 -10.30 -11.71
N PRO A 98 -4.63 -10.11 -10.54
CA PRO A 98 -5.33 -8.87 -10.25
C PRO A 98 -4.34 -7.70 -10.17
N LYS A 99 -4.76 -6.57 -10.70
CA LYS A 99 -4.00 -5.33 -10.76
C LYS A 99 -4.82 -4.14 -10.28
N CYS A 100 -4.14 -3.11 -9.82
CA CYS A 100 -4.76 -1.84 -9.52
C CYS A 100 -5.08 -1.09 -10.80
N ILE A 101 -6.35 -1.08 -11.19
CA ILE A 101 -6.83 -0.38 -12.38
C ILE A 101 -7.92 0.62 -11.98
N MET A 102 -8.03 1.70 -12.75
CA MET A 102 -9.10 2.66 -12.56
C MET A 102 -10.43 2.00 -12.98
N PRO A 103 -11.45 1.95 -12.12
CA PRO A 103 -12.74 1.38 -12.48
C PRO A 103 -13.38 2.23 -13.58
N THR A 104 -13.61 1.64 -14.76
CA THR A 104 -14.41 2.26 -15.82
C THR A 104 -15.88 2.15 -15.41
N ARG A 105 -16.50 3.30 -15.10
CA ARG A 105 -17.92 3.40 -14.78
C ARG A 105 -18.80 3.17 -15.99
#